data_AF-A0A1G8XSF2-F1
#
_entry.id   AF-A0A1G8XSF2-F1
#
_cell.length_a   1.000
_cell.length_b   1.000
_cell.length_c   1.000
_cell.angle_alpha   90.00
_cell.angle_beta   90.00
_cell.angle_gamma   90.00
#
_symmetry.space_group_name_H-M   'P 1'
#
loop_
_entity.id
_entity.type
_entity.pdbx_description
1 polymer ?
#
loop_
_entity_poly.entity_id
_entity_poly.type
_entity_poly.pdbx_seq_one_letter_code
_entity_poly.pdbx_strand_id
1 'polypeptide(L)'
;MQELKPLALKEQVSHVIKSAEGYTVSWAGVLSNANPWHFGEHVVATIVGRDAAGAEVVRMDQPLDAVPPGGSLAFTGSAASAQRPAKVTIQYRPAQWRQAARIASAFQRFPISRVRTMRQKDGTYLITGYIENPYRQAAGSLVINALLRDSTGKLVGGGSTFVDDVKAGSPPRFILTAGGMPNGTQVARTDITASTWGSTGRPFEDLALGGAMPVHTTKPVTEPFAEDRNTQVITSHKQ
;
A
#
# COMPACT_ATOMS: atom_id res chain seq x y z
N MET A 1 -27.36 -1.62 -11.96
CA MET A 1 -25.97 -1.91 -11.53
C MET A 1 -25.56 -0.83 -10.54
N GLN A 2 -24.91 -1.19 -9.44
CA GLN A 2 -24.41 -0.20 -8.48
C GLN A 2 -23.14 0.45 -9.05
N GLU A 3 -23.09 1.78 -9.08
CA GLU A 3 -21.93 2.53 -9.59
C GLU A 3 -20.72 2.35 -8.66
N LEU A 4 -19.54 2.11 -9.25
CA LEU A 4 -18.30 1.94 -8.51
C LEU A 4 -17.78 3.29 -8.01
N LYS A 5 -17.43 3.35 -6.72
CA LYS A 5 -16.96 4.58 -6.07
C LYS A 5 -15.50 4.83 -6.44
N PRO A 6 -15.07 6.08 -6.70
CA PRO A 6 -13.67 6.39 -6.94
C PRO A 6 -12.81 6.04 -5.71
N LEU A 7 -11.51 5.83 -5.92
CA LEU A 7 -10.55 5.79 -4.82
C LEU A 7 -10.59 7.12 -4.06
N ALA A 8 -10.53 7.04 -2.73
CA ALA A 8 -10.47 8.22 -1.87
C ALA A 8 -9.11 8.34 -1.20
N LEU A 9 -8.46 9.48 -1.38
CA LEU A 9 -7.26 9.86 -0.64
C LEU A 9 -7.64 10.25 0.79
N LYS A 10 -7.28 9.39 1.74
CA LYS A 10 -7.63 9.55 3.16
C LYS A 10 -6.70 10.52 3.87
N GLU A 11 -5.41 10.38 3.57
CA GLU A 11 -4.35 11.14 4.22
C GLU A 11 -3.24 11.37 3.19
N GLN A 12 -2.57 12.50 3.30
CA GLN A 12 -1.35 12.79 2.57
C GLN A 12 -0.48 13.78 3.32
N VAL A 13 0.82 13.71 3.07
CA VAL A 13 1.80 14.72 3.48
C VAL A 13 2.85 14.82 2.41
N SER A 14 3.43 16.02 2.26
CA SER A 14 4.62 16.22 1.46
C SER A 14 5.54 17.23 2.14
N HIS A 15 6.83 17.08 1.91
CA HIS A 15 7.86 17.97 2.45
C HIS A 15 8.88 18.32 1.38
N VAL A 16 9.41 19.53 1.49
CA VAL A 16 10.51 20.01 0.67
C VAL A 16 11.69 20.28 1.60
N ILE A 17 12.74 19.47 1.49
CA ILE A 17 13.97 19.65 2.28
C ILE A 17 15.13 20.05 1.35
N LYS A 18 16.04 20.90 1.86
CA LYS A 18 17.27 21.22 1.14
C LYS A 18 18.28 20.08 1.33
N SER A 19 18.88 19.63 0.24
CA SER A 19 19.95 18.62 0.22
C SER A 19 21.22 19.21 -0.40
N ALA A 20 22.32 18.45 -0.42
CA ALA A 20 23.58 18.90 -1.04
C ALA A 20 23.42 19.17 -2.56
N GLU A 21 22.51 18.46 -3.21
CA GLU A 21 22.29 18.50 -4.67
C GLU A 21 21.12 19.42 -5.07
N GLY A 22 20.53 20.15 -4.12
CA GLY A 22 19.39 21.04 -4.35
C GLY A 22 18.30 20.82 -3.32
N TYR A 23 17.16 20.28 -3.76
CA TYR A 23 16.01 20.00 -2.93
C TYR A 23 15.51 18.58 -3.13
N THR A 24 14.93 18.00 -2.09
CA THR A 24 14.21 16.73 -2.15
C THR A 24 12.76 16.99 -1.78
N VAL A 25 11.87 16.59 -2.66
CA VAL A 25 10.44 16.47 -2.36
C VAL A 25 10.18 15.05 -1.89
N SER A 26 9.63 14.90 -0.69
CA SER A 26 9.16 13.61 -0.19
C SER A 26 7.65 13.64 -0.01
N TRP A 27 7.02 12.47 -0.11
CA TRP A 27 5.59 12.34 0.12
C TRP A 27 5.23 10.99 0.73
N ALA A 28 4.10 10.98 1.42
CA ALA A 28 3.41 9.79 1.87
C ALA A 28 1.90 10.00 1.77
N GLY A 29 1.14 8.94 1.52
CA GLY A 29 -0.30 9.00 1.47
C GLY A 29 -0.98 7.65 1.62
N VAL A 30 -2.30 7.70 1.80
CA VAL A 30 -3.16 6.52 1.93
C VAL A 30 -4.36 6.65 1.00
N LEU A 31 -4.46 5.75 0.03
CA LEU A 31 -5.66 5.57 -0.78
C LEU A 31 -6.57 4.52 -0.13
N SER A 32 -7.87 4.69 -0.29
CA SER A 32 -8.88 3.74 0.17
C SER A 32 -9.82 3.36 -0.95
N ASN A 33 -10.19 2.09 -0.98
CA ASN A 33 -11.12 1.51 -1.93
C ASN A 33 -12.41 1.10 -1.21
N ALA A 34 -13.50 1.83 -1.49
CA ALA A 34 -14.80 1.55 -0.92
C ALA A 34 -15.59 0.45 -1.66
N ASN A 35 -15.05 -0.10 -2.75
CA ASN A 35 -15.71 -1.14 -3.53
C ASN A 35 -15.30 -2.52 -2.98
N PRO A 36 -16.25 -3.30 -2.39
CA PRO A 36 -15.93 -4.53 -1.68
C PRO A 36 -15.57 -5.71 -2.58
N TRP A 37 -15.80 -5.60 -3.90
CA TRP A 37 -15.61 -6.70 -4.85
C TRP A 37 -14.70 -6.35 -6.04
N HIS A 38 -14.04 -5.20 -6.02
CA HIS A 38 -13.23 -4.73 -7.13
C HIS A 38 -11.87 -4.25 -6.65
N PHE A 39 -10.81 -4.68 -7.33
CA PHE A 39 -9.50 -4.06 -7.22
C PHE A 39 -9.51 -2.71 -7.95
N GLY A 40 -8.85 -1.72 -7.35
CA GLY A 40 -8.44 -0.52 -8.08
C GLY A 40 -7.05 -0.75 -8.68
N GLU A 41 -6.97 -0.96 -9.99
CA GLU A 41 -5.73 -1.30 -10.71
C GLU A 41 -5.20 -0.11 -11.53
N HIS A 42 -3.93 -0.20 -11.92
CA HIS A 42 -3.24 0.78 -12.77
C HIS A 42 -3.33 2.22 -12.25
N VAL A 43 -3.34 2.37 -10.93
CA VAL A 43 -3.38 3.68 -10.28
C VAL A 43 -2.03 4.36 -10.44
N VAL A 44 -2.04 5.63 -10.79
CA VAL A 44 -0.84 6.47 -10.87
C VAL A 44 -1.04 7.68 -9.98
N ALA A 45 -0.14 7.89 -9.03
CA ALA A 45 -0.03 9.15 -8.30
C ALA A 45 0.87 10.11 -9.10
N THR A 46 0.36 11.29 -9.42
CA THR A 46 1.11 12.36 -10.05
C THR A 46 1.46 13.41 -8.99
N ILE A 47 2.75 13.55 -8.71
CA ILE A 47 3.31 14.51 -7.77
C ILE A 47 3.85 15.68 -8.59
N VAL A 48 3.35 16.89 -8.30
CA VAL A 48 3.78 18.12 -8.97
C VAL A 48 4.21 19.12 -7.92
N GLY A 49 5.46 19.57 -8.01
CA GLY A 49 5.96 20.69 -7.24
C GLY A 49 6.11 21.92 -8.11
N ARG A 50 5.56 23.04 -7.64
CA ARG A 50 5.63 24.35 -8.30
C ARG A 50 6.42 25.33 -7.45
N ASP A 51 7.21 26.18 -8.09
CA ASP A 51 7.90 27.29 -7.44
C ASP A 51 6.93 28.41 -7.02
N ALA A 52 7.47 29.51 -6.48
CA ALA A 52 6.68 30.65 -6.04
C ALA A 52 6.01 31.42 -7.21
N ALA A 53 6.55 31.32 -8.42
CA ALA A 53 5.98 31.90 -9.64
C ALA A 53 4.91 31.00 -10.28
N GLY A 54 4.74 29.76 -9.78
CA GLY A 54 3.79 28.78 -10.28
C GLY A 54 4.36 27.87 -11.38
N ALA A 55 5.63 28.01 -11.75
CA ALA A 55 6.29 27.15 -12.71
C ALA A 55 6.52 25.76 -12.11
N GLU A 56 6.35 24.72 -12.92
CA GLU A 56 6.60 23.34 -12.53
C GLU A 56 8.11 23.08 -12.45
N VAL A 57 8.59 22.68 -11.28
CA VAL A 57 10.02 22.44 -11.01
C VAL A 57 10.31 20.99 -10.63
N VAL A 58 9.27 20.19 -10.40
CA VAL A 58 9.35 18.75 -10.24
C VAL A 58 8.03 18.12 -10.63
N ARG A 59 8.13 17.01 -11.37
CA ARG A 59 7.00 16.15 -11.68
C ARG A 59 7.43 14.69 -11.63
N MET A 60 6.62 13.89 -10.94
CA MET A 60 6.80 12.45 -10.85
C MET A 60 5.45 11.77 -11.05
N ASP A 61 5.38 10.87 -12.01
CA ASP A 61 4.28 9.92 -12.14
C ASP A 61 4.73 8.60 -11.49
N GLN A 62 4.17 8.28 -10.33
CA GLN A 62 4.45 7.07 -9.56
C GLN A 62 3.34 6.04 -9.82
N PRO A 63 3.62 4.94 -10.53
CA PRO A 63 2.74 3.78 -10.54
C PRO A 63 2.57 3.25 -9.12
N LEU A 64 1.33 2.95 -8.74
CA LEU A 64 1.00 2.38 -7.44
C LEU A 64 0.60 0.91 -7.59
N ASP A 65 0.72 0.18 -6.48
CA ASP A 65 0.19 -1.19 -6.40
C ASP A 65 -1.34 -1.20 -6.53
N ALA A 66 -1.90 -2.36 -6.85
CA ALA A 66 -3.34 -2.51 -6.86
C ALA A 66 -3.95 -2.32 -5.47
N VAL A 67 -5.02 -1.53 -5.38
CA VAL A 67 -5.75 -1.29 -4.12
C VAL A 67 -6.76 -2.42 -3.91
N PRO A 68 -6.63 -3.24 -2.84
CA PRO A 68 -7.47 -4.41 -2.65
C PRO A 68 -8.95 -4.04 -2.40
N PRO A 69 -9.90 -4.95 -2.69
CA PRO A 69 -11.32 -4.72 -2.45
C PRO A 69 -11.62 -4.37 -0.99
N GLY A 70 -12.35 -3.28 -0.77
CA GLY A 70 -12.67 -2.79 0.59
C GLY A 70 -11.46 -2.34 1.42
N GLY A 71 -10.26 -2.31 0.84
CA GLY A 71 -9.01 -2.09 1.55
C GLY A 71 -8.40 -0.69 1.34
N SER A 72 -7.13 -0.57 1.71
CA SER A 72 -6.35 0.65 1.60
C SER A 72 -4.95 0.35 1.09
N LEU A 73 -4.35 1.34 0.43
CA LEU A 73 -2.97 1.29 -0.04
C LEU A 73 -2.21 2.49 0.54
N ALA A 74 -1.17 2.19 1.33
CA ALA A 74 -0.17 3.19 1.68
C ALA A 74 0.84 3.31 0.54
N PHE A 75 1.29 4.53 0.26
CA PHE A 75 2.36 4.77 -0.70
C PHE A 75 3.27 5.89 -0.20
N THR A 76 4.55 5.79 -0.54
CA THR A 76 5.57 6.78 -0.20
C THR A 76 6.51 6.97 -1.38
N GLY A 77 7.25 8.08 -1.41
CA GLY A 77 8.23 8.32 -2.44
C GLY A 77 9.00 9.62 -2.22
N SER A 78 10.00 9.82 -3.09
CA SER A 78 10.76 11.06 -3.12
C SER A 78 11.28 11.36 -4.52
N ALA A 79 11.47 12.64 -4.82
CA ALA A 79 12.08 13.12 -6.05
C ALA A 79 13.04 14.28 -5.74
N ALA A 80 14.16 14.33 -6.46
CA ALA A 80 15.06 15.47 -6.43
C ALA A 80 14.51 16.63 -7.27
N SER A 81 14.85 17.85 -6.90
CA SER A 81 14.57 19.06 -7.67
C SER A 81 15.72 20.05 -7.50
N ALA A 82 16.19 20.64 -8.60
CA ALA A 82 17.23 21.66 -8.56
C ALA A 82 16.74 22.98 -7.94
N GLN A 83 15.45 23.28 -8.11
CA GLN A 83 14.82 24.50 -7.59
C GLN A 83 13.93 24.15 -6.41
N ARG A 84 13.66 25.13 -5.53
CA ARG A 84 12.79 24.91 -4.37
C ARG A 84 11.32 24.94 -4.81
N PRO A 85 10.55 23.85 -4.69
CA PRO A 85 9.11 23.94 -4.82
C PRO A 85 8.53 24.71 -3.62
N ALA A 86 7.70 25.71 -3.91
CA ALA A 86 6.92 26.44 -2.90
C ALA A 86 5.62 25.70 -2.54
N LYS A 87 5.08 24.92 -3.48
CA LYS A 87 3.87 24.11 -3.29
C LYS A 87 4.04 22.74 -3.93
N VAL A 88 3.61 21.70 -3.23
CA VAL A 88 3.56 20.32 -3.75
C VAL A 88 2.11 19.87 -3.74
N THR A 89 1.67 19.26 -4.84
CA THR A 89 0.34 18.67 -4.99
C THR A 89 0.47 17.22 -5.41
N ILE A 90 -0.33 16.35 -4.80
CA ILE A 90 -0.43 14.95 -5.17
C ILE A 90 -1.83 14.76 -5.75
N GLN A 91 -1.89 14.25 -6.97
CA GLN A 91 -3.11 13.88 -7.66
C GLN A 91 -3.04 12.40 -8.00
N TYR A 92 -4.18 11.79 -8.29
CA TYR A 92 -4.22 10.41 -8.75
C TYR A 92 -5.14 10.27 -9.95
N ARG A 93 -4.75 9.41 -10.88
CA ARG A 93 -5.61 9.04 -12.01
C ARG A 93 -6.69 8.08 -11.53
N PRO A 94 -7.89 8.10 -12.14
CA PRO A 94 -8.92 7.11 -11.85
C PRO A 94 -8.38 5.69 -12.00
N ALA A 95 -8.75 4.82 -11.05
CA ALA A 95 -8.39 3.42 -11.12
C ALA A 95 -9.12 2.71 -12.25
N GLN A 96 -8.49 1.69 -12.83
CA GLN A 96 -9.19 0.71 -13.62
C GLN A 96 -9.80 -0.32 -12.66
N TRP A 97 -11.13 -0.41 -12.67
CA TRP A 97 -11.83 -1.32 -11.79
C TRP A 97 -11.87 -2.71 -12.40
N ARG A 98 -11.34 -3.68 -11.67
CA ARG A 98 -11.44 -5.10 -12.02
C ARG A 98 -12.13 -5.86 -10.91
N GLN A 99 -13.16 -6.62 -11.26
CA GLN A 99 -13.81 -7.50 -10.30
C GLN A 99 -12.81 -8.53 -9.76
N ALA A 100 -12.82 -8.70 -8.45
CA ALA A 100 -11.98 -9.67 -7.77
C ALA A 100 -12.48 -11.10 -8.02
N ALA A 101 -11.56 -12.03 -8.23
CA ALA A 101 -11.87 -13.45 -8.42
C ALA A 101 -12.28 -14.17 -7.11
N ARG A 102 -12.10 -13.51 -5.96
CA ARG A 102 -12.39 -14.04 -4.63
C ARG A 102 -13.11 -13.01 -3.78
N ILE A 103 -13.72 -13.48 -2.70
CA ILE A 103 -14.36 -12.60 -1.73
C ILE A 103 -13.35 -11.74 -0.97
N ALA A 104 -13.75 -10.55 -0.51
CA ALA A 104 -12.85 -9.61 0.17
C ALA A 104 -12.05 -10.24 1.33
N SER A 105 -12.67 -11.13 2.11
CA SER A 105 -12.03 -11.81 3.24
C SER A 105 -10.95 -12.82 2.85
N ALA A 106 -10.82 -13.17 1.56
CA ALA A 106 -9.71 -13.99 1.07
C ALA A 106 -8.39 -13.19 0.94
N PHE A 107 -8.46 -11.85 0.92
CA PHE A 107 -7.30 -10.96 0.84
C PHE A 107 -6.83 -10.57 2.25
N GLN A 108 -6.15 -11.50 2.91
CA GLN A 108 -5.59 -11.31 4.24
C GLN A 108 -4.43 -10.31 4.24
N ARG A 109 -4.33 -9.52 5.30
CA ARG A 109 -3.18 -8.63 5.52
C ARG A 109 -1.97 -9.45 5.95
N PHE A 110 -0.81 -9.10 5.43
CA PHE A 110 0.46 -9.67 5.89
C PHE A 110 0.75 -9.21 7.34
N PRO A 111 0.84 -10.13 8.32
CA PRO A 111 1.13 -9.75 9.69
C PRO A 111 2.55 -9.17 9.81
N ILE A 112 2.67 -8.11 10.62
CA ILE A 112 3.94 -7.43 10.87
C ILE A 112 4.20 -7.46 12.37
N SER A 113 5.42 -7.83 12.76
CA SER A 113 5.79 -7.99 14.17
C SER A 113 7.15 -7.40 14.50
N ARG A 114 7.36 -7.18 15.81
CA ARG A 114 8.63 -6.69 16.41
C ARG A 114 9.15 -5.41 15.73
N VAL A 115 8.24 -4.50 15.38
CA VAL A 115 8.59 -3.22 14.77
C VAL A 115 9.38 -2.40 15.77
N ARG A 116 10.52 -1.86 15.30
CA ARG A 116 11.31 -0.86 15.99
C ARG A 116 11.51 0.32 15.07
N THR A 117 11.36 1.53 15.62
CA THR A 117 11.62 2.78 14.94
C THR A 117 12.63 3.55 15.76
N MET A 118 13.76 3.90 15.13
CA MET A 118 14.88 4.56 15.79
C MET A 118 15.30 5.79 14.99
N ARG A 119 15.22 6.96 15.62
CA ARG A 119 15.74 8.19 15.04
C ARG A 119 17.26 8.12 14.93
N GLN A 120 17.78 8.45 13.76
CA GLN A 120 19.20 8.51 13.45
C GLN A 120 19.75 9.92 13.69
N LYS A 121 21.08 10.05 13.75
CA LYS A 121 21.76 11.34 13.98
C LYS A 121 21.52 12.36 12.86
N ASP A 122 21.32 11.87 11.64
CA ASP A 122 21.02 12.69 10.46
C ASP A 122 19.54 13.11 10.37
N GLY A 123 18.72 12.75 11.38
CA GLY A 123 17.30 13.08 11.43
C GLY A 123 16.39 12.10 10.69
N THR A 124 16.94 11.10 10.00
CA THR A 124 16.15 10.00 9.41
C THR A 124 15.66 9.03 10.49
N TYR A 125 14.76 8.14 10.11
CA TYR A 125 14.25 7.08 10.98
C TYR A 125 14.58 5.71 10.39
N LEU A 126 15.36 4.92 11.12
CA LEU A 126 15.59 3.52 10.82
C LEU A 126 14.42 2.71 11.37
N ILE A 127 13.74 1.98 10.50
CA ILE A 127 12.61 1.13 10.84
C ILE A 127 12.94 -0.31 10.50
N THR A 128 12.75 -1.21 11.46
CA THR A 128 12.99 -2.65 11.28
C THR A 128 11.83 -3.44 11.84
N GLY A 129 11.57 -4.60 11.27
CA GLY A 129 10.58 -5.53 11.79
C GLY A 129 10.63 -6.84 11.03
N TYR A 130 9.63 -7.67 11.26
CA TYR A 130 9.46 -8.94 10.57
C TYR A 130 8.10 -8.97 9.90
N ILE A 131 8.04 -9.63 8.75
CA ILE A 131 6.80 -9.82 8.01
C ILE A 131 6.49 -11.30 7.88
N GLU A 132 5.25 -11.66 8.21
CA GLU A 132 4.73 -13.01 8.06
C GLU A 132 3.90 -13.11 6.79
N ASN A 133 3.85 -14.32 6.22
CA ASN A 133 2.97 -14.63 5.10
C ASN A 133 1.74 -15.40 5.60
N PRO A 134 0.53 -14.84 5.49
CA PRO A 134 -0.71 -15.49 5.89
C PRO A 134 -1.19 -16.49 4.82
N TYR A 135 -0.44 -16.73 3.75
CA TYR A 135 -0.78 -17.64 2.66
C TYR A 135 0.17 -18.84 2.62
N ARG A 136 -0.32 -19.97 2.08
CA ARG A 136 0.48 -21.17 1.86
C ARG A 136 1.55 -20.97 0.80
N GLN A 137 1.23 -20.22 -0.26
CA GLN A 137 2.16 -19.89 -1.32
C GLN A 137 3.08 -18.76 -0.87
N ALA A 138 4.36 -18.84 -1.24
CA ALA A 138 5.31 -17.77 -1.00
C ALA A 138 4.89 -16.50 -1.77
N ALA A 139 4.95 -15.34 -1.11
CA ALA A 139 4.77 -14.06 -1.78
C ALA A 139 6.06 -13.68 -2.49
N GLY A 140 6.00 -13.49 -3.82
CA GLY A 140 7.16 -13.22 -4.65
C GLY A 140 7.90 -11.96 -4.23
N SER A 141 7.21 -10.81 -4.23
CA SER A 141 7.74 -9.54 -3.73
C SER A 141 6.64 -8.75 -3.03
N LEU A 142 6.94 -8.29 -1.81
CA LEU A 142 6.06 -7.43 -1.02
C LEU A 142 6.66 -6.03 -0.90
N VAL A 143 5.83 -5.02 -1.11
CA VAL A 143 6.17 -3.64 -0.77
C VAL A 143 5.82 -3.40 0.67
N ILE A 144 6.80 -3.02 1.48
CA ILE A 144 6.62 -2.59 2.87
C ILE A 144 6.57 -1.07 2.86
N ASN A 145 5.48 -0.49 3.34
CA ASN A 145 5.35 0.95 3.55
C ASN A 145 5.33 1.23 5.05
N ALA A 146 6.15 2.18 5.49
CA ALA A 146 6.12 2.76 6.82
C ALA A 146 5.58 4.18 6.75
N LEU A 147 4.49 4.43 7.48
CA LEU A 147 3.89 5.74 7.65
C LEU A 147 4.22 6.26 9.04
N LEU A 148 4.91 7.39 9.10
CA LEU A 148 5.34 8.01 10.35
C LEU A 148 4.28 8.99 10.82
N ARG A 149 3.94 8.92 12.10
CA ARG A 149 2.91 9.74 12.74
C ARG A 149 3.45 10.50 13.93
N ASP A 150 2.95 11.72 14.12
CA ASP A 150 3.18 12.48 15.35
C ASP A 150 2.35 11.95 16.53
N SER A 151 2.47 12.60 17.70
CA SER A 151 1.74 12.22 18.92
C SER A 151 0.23 12.37 18.83
N THR A 152 -0.27 13.15 17.87
CA THR A 152 -1.72 13.32 17.60
C THR A 152 -2.24 12.29 16.60
N GLY A 153 -1.36 11.46 16.03
CA GLY A 153 -1.69 10.48 15.01
C GLY A 153 -1.67 11.05 13.59
N LYS A 154 -1.27 12.30 13.38
CA LYS A 154 -1.21 12.90 12.04
C LYS A 154 -0.02 12.33 11.26
N LEU A 155 -0.25 12.03 9.97
CA LEU A 155 0.81 11.61 9.05
C LEU A 155 1.86 12.73 8.87
N VAL A 156 3.13 12.42 9.18
CA VAL A 156 4.25 13.36 9.08
C VAL A 156 5.31 12.93 8.06
N GLY A 157 5.28 11.69 7.56
CA GLY A 157 6.18 11.23 6.52
C GLY A 157 6.09 9.73 6.32
N GLY A 158 7.04 9.17 5.57
CA GLY A 158 7.11 7.73 5.39
C GLY A 158 8.30 7.29 4.55
N GLY A 159 8.42 5.98 4.39
CA GLY A 159 9.37 5.35 3.49
C GLY A 159 8.90 3.96 3.12
N SER A 160 9.52 3.39 2.08
CA SER A 160 9.21 2.04 1.61
C SER A 160 10.47 1.20 1.41
N THR A 161 10.27 -0.11 1.40
CA THR A 161 11.28 -1.10 1.01
C THR A 161 10.58 -2.31 0.40
N PHE A 162 11.35 -3.26 -0.11
CA PHE A 162 10.86 -4.49 -0.68
C PHE A 162 11.38 -5.68 0.13
N VAL A 163 10.57 -6.73 0.21
CA VAL A 163 10.99 -8.02 0.74
C VAL A 163 10.51 -9.10 -0.21
N ASP A 164 11.45 -9.90 -0.69
CA ASP A 164 11.18 -10.97 -1.64
C ASP A 164 11.07 -12.33 -0.94
N ASP A 165 10.44 -13.28 -1.64
CA ASP A 165 10.35 -14.70 -1.24
C ASP A 165 9.83 -14.90 0.20
N VAL A 166 8.75 -14.20 0.55
CA VAL A 166 8.18 -14.24 1.90
C VAL A 166 7.37 -15.53 2.07
N LYS A 167 7.92 -16.48 2.82
CA LYS A 167 7.33 -17.81 3.06
C LYS A 167 6.53 -17.88 4.36
N ALA A 168 5.51 -18.72 4.38
CA ALA A 168 4.79 -19.05 5.61
C ALA A 168 5.74 -19.64 6.66
N GLY A 169 5.58 -19.24 7.93
CA GLY A 169 6.35 -19.77 9.06
C GLY A 169 7.83 -19.36 9.13
N SER A 170 8.35 -18.65 8.12
CA SER A 170 9.73 -18.17 8.08
C SER A 170 9.76 -16.66 7.81
N PRO A 171 9.39 -15.82 8.79
CA PRO A 171 9.22 -14.39 8.56
C PRO A 171 10.58 -13.71 8.32
N PRO A 172 10.83 -13.15 7.12
CA PRO A 172 12.03 -12.38 6.86
C PRO A 172 12.01 -11.04 7.63
N ARG A 173 13.21 -10.54 7.92
CA ARG A 173 13.39 -9.19 8.47
C ARG A 173 13.32 -8.17 7.35
N PHE A 174 12.61 -7.08 7.57
CA PHE A 174 12.72 -5.88 6.75
C PHE A 174 13.51 -4.78 7.47
N ILE A 175 14.21 -3.98 6.69
CA ILE A 175 14.93 -2.79 7.12
C ILE A 175 14.61 -1.69 6.11
N LEU A 176 14.17 -0.53 6.59
CA LEU A 176 13.94 0.64 5.76
C LEU A 176 14.33 1.92 6.51
N THR A 177 14.76 2.91 5.76
CA THR A 177 15.06 4.24 6.28
C THR A 177 14.04 5.23 5.72
N ALA A 178 13.33 5.90 6.60
CA ALA A 178 12.41 6.97 6.25
C ALA A 178 13.07 8.33 6.50
N GLY A 179 13.24 9.11 5.44
CA GLY A 179 13.83 10.45 5.46
C GLY A 179 12.89 11.50 4.88
N GLY A 180 13.43 12.62 4.41
CA GLY A 180 12.63 13.61 3.67
C GLY A 180 11.82 14.58 4.52
N MET A 181 11.86 14.46 5.85
CA MET A 181 11.08 15.29 6.78
C MET A 181 11.90 16.48 7.30
N PRO A 182 11.26 17.58 7.72
CA PRO A 182 11.93 18.71 8.35
C PRO A 182 12.71 18.30 9.60
N ASN A 183 13.85 18.97 9.84
CA ASN A 183 14.63 18.78 11.05
C ASN A 183 13.78 19.04 12.30
N GLY A 184 13.90 18.15 13.28
CA GLY A 184 13.14 18.23 14.53
C GLY A 184 11.75 17.60 14.48
N THR A 185 11.29 17.08 13.33
CA THR A 185 10.04 16.32 13.24
C THR A 185 10.03 15.17 14.24
N GLN A 186 9.10 15.23 15.19
CA GLN A 186 8.93 14.21 16.22
C GLN A 186 7.98 13.12 15.72
N VAL A 187 8.48 11.88 15.66
CA VAL A 187 7.67 10.70 15.36
C VAL A 187 7.35 10.01 16.66
N ALA A 188 6.05 9.83 16.93
CA ALA A 188 5.56 9.12 18.10
C ALA A 188 5.13 7.68 17.76
N ARG A 189 4.69 7.44 16.51
CA ARG A 189 4.18 6.15 16.07
C ARG A 189 4.56 5.89 14.61
N THR A 190 4.75 4.61 14.28
CA THR A 190 4.92 4.15 12.91
C THR A 190 3.87 3.11 12.58
N ASP A 191 3.07 3.35 11.55
CA ASP A 191 2.18 2.34 10.98
C ASP A 191 2.91 1.65 9.83
N ILE A 192 2.98 0.31 9.89
CA ILE A 192 3.58 -0.50 8.83
C ILE A 192 2.48 -1.25 8.11
N THR A 193 2.52 -1.24 6.79
CA THR A 193 1.66 -2.05 5.94
C THR A 193 2.50 -2.78 4.90
N ALA A 194 2.02 -3.95 4.48
CA ALA A 194 2.61 -4.66 3.37
C ALA A 194 1.53 -5.12 2.38
N SER A 195 1.88 -5.04 1.11
CA SER A 195 1.05 -5.41 -0.03
C SER A 195 1.87 -6.11 -1.09
N THR A 196 1.22 -6.90 -1.93
CA THR A 196 1.87 -7.46 -3.11
C THR A 196 2.31 -6.34 -4.04
N TRP A 197 3.52 -6.44 -4.57
CA TRP A 197 4.00 -5.48 -5.56
C TRP A 197 3.35 -5.70 -6.92
N GLY A 198 2.92 -4.61 -7.56
CA GLY A 198 2.43 -4.62 -8.93
C GLY A 198 1.10 -3.88 -9.11
N SER A 199 0.91 -3.29 -10.28
CA SER A 199 -0.26 -2.46 -10.60
C SER A 199 -1.56 -3.24 -10.80
N THR A 200 -1.53 -4.57 -10.69
CA THR A 200 -2.69 -5.46 -10.80
C THR A 200 -2.83 -6.28 -9.53
N GLY A 201 -4.06 -6.65 -9.18
CA GLY A 201 -4.37 -7.51 -8.04
C GLY A 201 -4.04 -8.99 -8.27
N ARG A 202 -3.50 -9.36 -9.44
CA ARG A 202 -3.19 -10.75 -9.80
C ARG A 202 -2.26 -11.43 -8.80
N PRO A 203 -1.13 -10.84 -8.36
CA PRO A 203 -0.26 -11.49 -7.38
C PRO A 203 -0.99 -11.76 -6.05
N PHE A 204 -1.90 -10.87 -5.64
CA PHE A 204 -2.67 -11.04 -4.42
C PHE A 204 -3.75 -12.12 -4.56
N GLU A 205 -4.37 -12.20 -5.73
CA GLU A 205 -5.33 -13.26 -6.07
C GLU A 205 -4.67 -14.63 -6.15
N ASP A 206 -3.48 -14.73 -6.73
CA ASP A 206 -2.73 -15.99 -6.81
C ASP A 206 -2.44 -16.53 -5.40
N LEU A 207 -1.98 -15.67 -4.48
CA LEU A 207 -1.82 -16.01 -3.07
C LEU A 207 -3.13 -16.47 -2.41
N ALA A 208 -4.22 -15.74 -2.65
CA ALA A 208 -5.53 -16.08 -2.12
C ALA A 208 -6.09 -17.41 -2.68
N LEU A 209 -5.75 -17.75 -3.93
CA LEU A 209 -6.06 -19.05 -4.56
C LEU A 209 -5.20 -20.18 -3.95
N GLY A 210 -3.94 -19.89 -3.61
CA GLY A 210 -3.06 -20.80 -2.87
C GLY A 210 -3.55 -21.16 -1.47
N GLY A 211 -4.46 -20.34 -0.90
CA GLY A 211 -5.11 -20.56 0.38
C GLY A 211 -4.36 -19.97 1.58
N ALA A 212 -5.10 -19.61 2.63
CA ALA A 212 -4.56 -18.99 3.83
C ALA A 212 -3.99 -20.00 4.85
N MET A 213 -3.14 -19.51 5.76
CA MET A 213 -2.56 -20.20 6.90
C MET A 213 -2.71 -19.40 8.21
N PRO A 214 -3.09 -20.06 9.32
CA PRO A 214 -3.59 -21.43 9.39
C PRO A 214 -4.91 -21.56 8.63
N VAL A 215 -5.23 -22.76 8.13
CA VAL A 215 -6.58 -23.03 7.62
C VAL A 215 -7.53 -22.70 8.76
N HIS A 216 -8.48 -21.81 8.56
CA HIS A 216 -9.53 -21.61 9.55
C HIS A 216 -10.21 -22.97 9.80
N THR A 217 -9.83 -23.65 10.89
CA THR A 217 -10.47 -24.87 11.38
C THR A 217 -11.69 -24.55 12.23
N THR A 218 -11.93 -23.27 12.50
CA THR A 218 -13.16 -22.79 13.13
C THR A 218 -14.32 -23.09 12.21
N LYS A 219 -15.13 -24.07 12.60
CA LYS A 219 -16.39 -24.43 11.94
C LYS A 219 -17.22 -23.15 11.74
N PRO A 220 -17.70 -22.85 10.52
CA PRO A 220 -18.59 -21.72 10.31
C PRO A 220 -19.76 -21.79 11.29
N VAL A 221 -19.96 -20.72 12.07
CA VAL A 221 -21.13 -20.57 12.96
C VAL A 221 -22.32 -19.96 12.23
N THR A 222 -22.11 -19.48 11.01
CA THR A 222 -23.16 -19.01 10.11
C THR A 222 -23.86 -20.19 9.46
N GLU A 223 -25.19 -20.17 9.43
CA GLU A 223 -26.00 -21.16 8.71
C GLU A 223 -25.61 -21.19 7.22
N PRO A 224 -25.66 -22.37 6.56
CA PRO A 224 -25.50 -22.47 5.12
C PRO A 224 -26.50 -21.55 4.40
N PHE A 225 -26.08 -20.95 3.29
CA PHE A 225 -27.02 -20.24 2.43
C PHE A 225 -28.13 -21.20 2.00
N ALA A 226 -29.39 -20.74 2.06
CA ALA A 226 -30.55 -21.54 1.64
C ALA A 226 -30.52 -21.90 0.14
N GLU A 227 -29.82 -21.11 -0.67
CA GLU A 227 -29.57 -21.37 -2.08
C GLU A 227 -28.08 -21.17 -2.38
N ASP A 228 -27.44 -22.22 -2.91
CA ASP A 228 -26.09 -22.14 -3.45
C ASP A 228 -26.13 -21.40 -4.79
N ARG A 229 -25.30 -20.36 -4.94
CA ARG A 229 -25.28 -19.55 -6.17
C ARG A 229 -24.45 -20.27 -7.23
N ASN A 230 -25.06 -21.30 -7.82
CA ASN A 230 -24.77 -21.91 -9.12
C ASN A 230 -23.33 -22.42 -9.35
N THR A 231 -23.13 -23.69 -9.02
CA THR A 231 -22.43 -24.59 -9.95
C THR A 231 -23.38 -24.83 -11.13
N GLN A 232 -23.33 -24.00 -12.19
CA GLN A 232 -23.96 -24.39 -13.44
C GLN A 232 -23.18 -25.57 -14.01
N VAL A 233 -23.65 -26.78 -13.71
CA VAL A 233 -23.25 -27.99 -14.40
C VAL A 233 -23.69 -27.82 -15.86
N ILE A 234 -22.74 -27.57 -16.75
CA ILE A 234 -22.97 -27.63 -18.19
C ILE A 234 -23.18 -29.11 -18.54
N THR A 235 -24.42 -29.57 -18.47
CA THR A 235 -24.86 -30.81 -19.11
C THR A 235 -25.88 -30.48 -20.17
N SER A 236 -25.40 -30.17 -21.36
CA SER A 236 -26.16 -30.32 -22.60
C SER A 236 -25.26 -30.93 -23.67
N HIS A 237 -25.08 -32.25 -23.60
CA HIS A 237 -24.84 -33.10 -24.75
C HIS A 237 -26.10 -33.95 -24.97
N LYS A 238 -26.79 -33.68 -26.07
CA LYS A 238 -27.65 -34.62 -26.81
C LYS A 238 -27.28 -34.36 -28.28
N GLN A 239 -26.47 -35.25 -28.87
CA GLN A 239 -26.91 -36.34 -29.75
C GLN A 239 -27.82 -35.84 -30.88
#